data_AF-A0A9W8HJW7-F1
#
_entry.id   AF-A0A9W8HJW7-F1
#
_cell.length_a   1.000
_cell.length_b   1.000
_cell.length_c   1.000
_cell.angle_alpha   90.00
_cell.angle_beta   90.00
_cell.angle_gamma   90.00
#
_symmetry.space_group_name_H-M   'P 1'
#
loop_
_entity.id
_entity.type
_entity.pdbx_description
1 polymer ?
#
loop_
_entity_poly.entity_id
_entity_poly.type
_entity_poly.pdbx_seq_one_letter_code
_entity_poly.pdbx_strand_id
1 'polypeptide(L)'
;MSALGIQVPLPRAPYIGPDENAEVDTDIDVYANSGPSAEIAQRPPGKRRKRHHDIASKVRSVQPVPQDKNGNYELPVQVGILTVLNLGHVVWDRDAYHNERYIWPVGYTVQREYYSMRDPNRQVIYTCWITDGGEAPLFHVEAEDTPESPIVAPTATGAWTTVLRAVNKIRQREHSNSASGPDYFGFSHPTIAKMIQDLPGTDKCRMYITQHFVSMKDRHVRGVIKKGRGGRPSVEMLSRGQRALMASTSKSAWSHTDAGHDHGDAVPSTASYSSERISVATLTGSISSSNNNSSSRRSLGHQ
;
A
#
# COMPACT_ATOMS: atom_id res chain seq x y z
N MET A 1 -43.99 50.89 -37.33
CA MET A 1 -42.70 50.58 -36.68
C MET A 1 -42.65 49.08 -36.47
N SER A 2 -41.97 48.38 -37.38
CA SER A 2 -41.80 46.93 -37.37
C SER A 2 -40.32 46.62 -37.20
N ALA A 3 -39.98 45.70 -36.29
CA ALA A 3 -38.75 44.92 -36.38
C ALA A 3 -38.95 43.62 -35.59
N LEU A 4 -39.01 42.53 -36.36
CA LEU A 4 -39.16 41.14 -35.95
C LEU A 4 -37.85 40.63 -35.34
N GLY A 5 -37.95 39.86 -34.25
CA GLY A 5 -36.83 39.14 -33.65
C GLY A 5 -36.40 37.95 -34.51
N ILE A 6 -35.10 37.90 -34.85
CA ILE A 6 -34.49 36.78 -35.56
C ILE A 6 -33.80 35.89 -34.52
N GLN A 7 -34.37 34.70 -34.31
CA GLN A 7 -33.79 33.60 -33.54
C GLN A 7 -32.73 32.90 -34.41
N VAL A 8 -31.47 32.84 -33.95
CA VAL A 8 -30.41 32.06 -34.62
C VAL A 8 -30.41 30.63 -34.04
N PRO A 9 -30.47 29.57 -34.86
CA PRO A 9 -30.44 28.18 -34.36
C PRO A 9 -29.01 27.71 -34.07
N LEU A 10 -28.82 27.02 -32.94
CA LEU A 10 -27.57 26.33 -32.58
C LEU A 10 -27.32 25.13 -33.50
N PRO A 11 -26.06 24.81 -33.86
CA PRO A 11 -25.73 23.62 -34.65
C PRO A 11 -25.95 22.33 -33.85
N ARG A 12 -26.63 21.34 -34.46
CA ARG A 12 -26.78 19.97 -33.93
C ARG A 12 -25.43 19.25 -33.97
N ALA A 13 -25.01 18.69 -32.84
CA ALA A 13 -23.88 17.76 -32.78
C ALA A 13 -24.22 16.47 -33.56
N PRO A 14 -23.28 15.87 -34.30
CA PRO A 14 -23.52 14.62 -35.02
C PRO A 14 -23.70 13.46 -34.04
N TYR A 15 -24.80 12.73 -34.22
CA TYR A 15 -25.08 11.46 -33.58
C TYR A 15 -24.11 10.39 -34.13
N ILE A 16 -23.22 9.88 -33.28
CA ILE A 16 -22.35 8.73 -33.58
C ILE A 16 -23.02 7.52 -32.94
N GLY A 17 -23.49 6.59 -33.78
CA GLY A 17 -24.10 5.33 -33.35
C GLY A 17 -23.09 4.40 -32.64
N PRO A 18 -23.56 3.36 -31.95
CA PRO A 18 -22.70 2.47 -31.19
C PRO A 18 -21.76 1.69 -32.12
N ASP A 19 -20.46 1.72 -31.80
CA ASP A 19 -19.41 0.95 -32.45
C ASP A 19 -19.52 -0.53 -32.07
N GLU A 20 -19.65 -1.39 -33.07
CA GLU A 20 -19.98 -2.82 -32.96
C GLU A 20 -18.75 -3.72 -32.67
N ASN A 21 -17.61 -3.19 -32.22
CA ASN A 21 -16.42 -4.00 -31.95
C ASN A 21 -15.68 -3.64 -30.65
N ALA A 22 -16.41 -3.47 -29.55
CA ALA A 22 -15.84 -3.48 -28.21
C ALA A 22 -15.89 -4.92 -27.65
N GLU A 23 -14.84 -5.70 -27.86
CA GLU A 23 -14.62 -6.94 -27.11
C GLU A 23 -14.40 -6.60 -25.63
N VAL A 24 -15.45 -6.81 -24.85
CA VAL A 24 -15.47 -6.66 -23.39
C VAL A 24 -14.97 -7.98 -22.79
N ASP A 25 -13.72 -8.00 -22.34
CA ASP A 25 -13.15 -9.08 -21.53
C ASP A 25 -13.61 -8.91 -20.07
N THR A 26 -14.77 -9.47 -19.74
CA THR A 26 -15.31 -9.54 -18.37
C THR A 26 -15.24 -10.96 -17.84
N ASP A 27 -14.09 -11.33 -17.25
CA ASP A 27 -14.03 -12.42 -16.27
C ASP A 27 -14.44 -11.85 -14.90
N ILE A 28 -15.77 -11.78 -14.67
CA ILE A 28 -16.39 -11.61 -13.36
C ILE A 28 -17.08 -12.93 -13.02
N ASP A 29 -16.45 -13.74 -12.17
CA ASP A 29 -17.06 -14.94 -11.60
C ASP A 29 -17.88 -14.55 -10.36
N VAL A 30 -19.20 -14.42 -10.54
CA VAL A 30 -20.19 -14.34 -9.45
C VAL A 30 -20.70 -15.74 -9.14
N TYR A 31 -20.56 -16.18 -7.89
CA TYR A 31 -21.20 -17.39 -7.38
C TYR A 31 -22.67 -17.13 -7.01
N ALA A 32 -23.62 -17.83 -7.65
CA ALA A 32 -24.84 -18.35 -7.04
C ALA A 32 -25.53 -19.39 -7.94
N ASN A 33 -26.13 -20.39 -7.29
CA ASN A 33 -26.48 -21.75 -7.72
C ASN A 33 -27.94 -21.89 -8.24
N SER A 34 -28.23 -22.79 -9.23
CA SER A 34 -29.31 -23.82 -9.20
C SER A 34 -29.77 -24.39 -10.59
N GLY A 35 -29.29 -25.62 -10.94
CA GLY A 35 -29.85 -26.75 -11.76
C GLY A 35 -30.60 -26.58 -13.13
N PRO A 36 -30.89 -27.66 -13.90
CA PRO A 36 -30.49 -29.08 -13.80
C PRO A 36 -29.76 -29.65 -15.06
N SER A 37 -29.26 -30.89 -14.91
CA SER A 37 -28.36 -31.66 -15.79
C SER A 37 -28.89 -32.12 -17.16
N ALA A 38 -28.08 -31.91 -18.21
CA ALA A 38 -27.82 -32.75 -19.41
C ALA A 38 -26.81 -31.93 -20.25
N GLU A 39 -25.68 -32.39 -20.79
CA GLU A 39 -25.22 -33.67 -21.33
C GLU A 39 -23.66 -33.58 -21.40
N ILE A 40 -22.97 -34.71 -21.20
CA ILE A 40 -21.51 -34.76 -21.02
C ILE A 40 -20.79 -34.57 -22.37
N ALA A 41 -20.30 -33.35 -22.63
CA ALA A 41 -19.24 -33.11 -23.60
C ALA A 41 -17.91 -32.95 -22.84
N GLN A 42 -17.02 -33.94 -22.96
CA GLN A 42 -15.69 -33.90 -22.36
C GLN A 42 -14.85 -32.78 -22.98
N ARG A 43 -14.80 -31.62 -22.33
CA ARG A 43 -13.79 -30.59 -22.62
C ARG A 43 -12.41 -31.14 -22.24
N PRO A 44 -11.38 -30.97 -23.08
CA PRO A 44 -10.03 -31.41 -22.76
C PRO A 44 -9.54 -30.70 -21.49
N PRO A 45 -8.72 -31.36 -20.64
CA PRO A 45 -8.29 -30.79 -19.37
C PRO A 45 -7.51 -29.49 -19.62
N GLY A 46 -8.10 -28.38 -19.19
CA GLY A 46 -7.47 -27.07 -19.26
C GLY A 46 -6.13 -27.10 -18.54
N LYS A 47 -5.07 -26.60 -19.19
CA LYS A 47 -3.70 -26.52 -18.66
C LYS A 47 -3.62 -25.57 -17.44
N ARG A 48 -4.12 -25.97 -16.28
CA ARG A 48 -4.04 -25.22 -15.01
C ARG A 48 -2.70 -25.39 -14.26
N ARG A 49 -1.60 -25.64 -14.96
CA ARG A 49 -0.29 -25.98 -14.35
C ARG A 49 0.93 -25.20 -14.86
N LYS A 50 0.74 -24.02 -15.45
CA LYS A 50 1.86 -23.14 -15.89
C LYS A 50 2.23 -22.06 -14.87
N ARG A 51 1.25 -21.36 -14.29
CA ARG A 51 1.49 -20.15 -13.48
C ARG A 51 2.38 -20.37 -12.25
N HIS A 52 2.20 -21.48 -11.53
CA HIS A 52 2.99 -21.79 -10.34
C HIS A 52 4.48 -22.00 -10.66
N HIS A 53 4.79 -22.66 -11.79
CA HIS A 53 6.18 -22.84 -12.25
C HIS A 53 6.81 -21.51 -12.64
N ASP A 54 6.04 -20.61 -13.26
CA ASP A 54 6.53 -19.29 -13.71
C ASP A 54 6.90 -18.36 -12.54
N ILE A 55 6.18 -18.46 -11.41
CA ILE A 55 6.50 -17.68 -10.20
C ILE A 55 7.75 -18.22 -9.51
N ALA A 56 7.83 -19.54 -9.29
CA ALA A 56 8.94 -20.18 -8.58
C ALA A 56 10.27 -20.11 -9.36
N SER A 57 10.23 -20.19 -10.69
CA SER A 57 11.44 -20.22 -11.54
C SER A 57 12.04 -18.84 -11.81
N LYS A 58 11.30 -17.76 -11.57
CA LYS A 58 11.74 -16.39 -11.90
C LYS A 58 12.66 -15.84 -10.82
N VAL A 59 13.95 -15.73 -11.13
CA VAL A 59 14.91 -15.01 -10.30
C VAL A 59 14.62 -13.50 -10.34
N ARG A 60 14.39 -12.90 -9.19
CA ARG A 60 14.08 -11.47 -9.06
C ARG A 60 15.26 -10.72 -8.43
N SER A 61 15.72 -9.65 -9.07
CA SER A 61 16.83 -8.85 -8.54
C SER A 61 16.35 -7.85 -7.49
N VAL A 62 17.06 -7.76 -6.36
CA VAL A 62 16.69 -6.89 -5.21
C VAL A 62 17.81 -5.92 -4.88
N GLN A 63 17.45 -4.71 -4.44
CA GLN A 63 18.45 -3.81 -3.86
C GLN A 63 18.85 -4.34 -2.47
N PRO A 64 20.12 -4.25 -2.07
CA PRO A 64 20.51 -4.49 -0.68
C PRO A 64 19.79 -3.49 0.25
N VAL A 65 19.26 -4.00 1.35
CA VAL A 65 18.64 -3.19 2.41
C VAL A 65 19.42 -3.46 3.70
N PRO A 66 19.84 -2.42 4.44
CA PRO A 66 20.55 -2.60 5.70
C PRO A 66 19.72 -3.41 6.71
N GLN A 67 20.40 -4.23 7.49
CA GLN A 67 19.83 -5.01 8.58
C GLN A 67 20.64 -4.76 9.85
N ASP A 68 19.97 -4.77 11.00
CA ASP A 68 20.61 -4.71 12.29
C ASP A 68 21.39 -6.01 12.59
N LYS A 69 22.10 -6.02 13.73
CA LYS A 69 22.85 -7.19 14.20
C LYS A 69 22.01 -8.45 14.42
N ASN A 70 20.69 -8.31 14.55
CA ASN A 70 19.74 -9.40 14.77
C ASN A 70 19.11 -9.89 13.45
N GLY A 71 19.46 -9.28 12.31
CA GLY A 71 18.90 -9.60 11.00
C GLY A 71 17.58 -8.88 10.69
N ASN A 72 17.11 -7.98 11.56
CA ASN A 72 15.92 -7.18 11.26
C ASN A 72 16.28 -6.07 10.28
N TYR A 73 15.39 -5.80 9.33
CA TYR A 73 15.58 -4.69 8.40
C TYR A 73 15.57 -3.34 9.12
N GLU A 74 16.53 -2.47 8.80
CA GLU A 74 16.55 -1.11 9.32
C GLU A 74 15.49 -0.26 8.60
N LEU A 75 14.45 0.14 9.33
CA LEU A 75 13.35 0.97 8.86
C LEU A 75 13.40 2.36 9.53
N PRO A 76 12.89 3.44 8.89
CA PRO A 76 12.26 3.45 7.58
C PRO A 76 13.28 3.38 6.42
N VAL A 77 12.88 2.76 5.31
CA VAL A 77 13.75 2.60 4.13
C VAL A 77 13.04 2.94 2.82
N GLN A 78 13.76 3.62 1.93
CA GLN A 78 13.28 3.92 0.58
C GLN A 78 13.49 2.72 -0.34
N VAL A 79 12.42 2.29 -0.99
CA VAL A 79 12.39 1.17 -1.93
C VAL A 79 11.57 1.55 -3.15
N GLY A 80 12.25 1.91 -4.25
CA GLY A 80 11.59 2.43 -5.43
C GLY A 80 10.93 3.78 -5.12
N ILE A 81 9.64 3.89 -5.42
CA ILE A 81 8.83 5.09 -5.11
C ILE A 81 8.16 5.02 -3.72
N LEU A 82 8.41 3.95 -2.97
CA LEU A 82 7.79 3.69 -1.67
C LEU A 82 8.81 3.93 -0.55
N THR A 83 8.34 4.48 0.55
CA THR A 83 9.03 4.38 1.84
C THR A 83 8.36 3.28 2.66
N VAL A 84 9.11 2.27 3.06
CA VAL A 84 8.64 1.22 3.97
C VAL A 84 8.88 1.69 5.40
N LEU A 85 7.81 1.75 6.19
CA LEU A 85 7.83 2.21 7.59
C LEU A 85 7.76 1.04 8.57
N ASN A 86 6.94 0.04 8.27
CA ASN A 86 6.79 -1.16 9.08
C ASN A 86 6.50 -2.36 8.17
N LEU A 87 7.14 -3.50 8.43
CA LEU A 87 6.89 -4.74 7.71
C LEU A 87 5.71 -5.55 8.27
N GLY A 88 5.29 -5.26 9.50
CA GLY A 88 4.23 -6.01 10.17
C GLY A 88 4.63 -7.41 10.60
N HIS A 89 3.64 -8.26 10.85
CA HIS A 89 3.82 -9.67 11.17
C HIS A 89 2.95 -10.56 10.28
N VAL A 90 3.44 -11.77 10.00
CA VAL A 90 2.77 -12.72 9.13
C VAL A 90 1.65 -13.43 9.89
N VAL A 91 0.44 -13.38 9.31
CA VAL A 91 -0.70 -14.19 9.71
C VAL A 91 -0.76 -15.40 8.78
N TRP A 92 -0.32 -16.55 9.27
CA TRP A 92 -0.18 -17.79 8.49
C TRP A 92 -1.30 -18.81 8.78
N ASP A 93 -2.04 -18.63 9.87
CA ASP A 93 -3.11 -19.52 10.32
C ASP A 93 -4.43 -19.29 9.58
N ARG A 94 -4.58 -18.15 8.89
CA ARG A 94 -5.74 -17.77 8.08
C ARG A 94 -5.33 -17.58 6.62
N ASP A 95 -5.93 -18.38 5.74
CA ASP A 95 -5.56 -18.45 4.32
C ASP A 95 -5.80 -17.12 3.58
N ALA A 96 -6.74 -16.28 4.01
CA ALA A 96 -7.03 -14.99 3.37
C ALA A 96 -5.90 -13.95 3.53
N TYR A 97 -4.88 -14.20 4.36
CA TYR A 97 -3.74 -13.29 4.56
C TYR A 97 -2.56 -13.54 3.61
N HIS A 98 -2.68 -14.51 2.72
CA HIS A 98 -1.68 -14.76 1.69
C HIS A 98 -2.31 -15.43 0.45
N ASN A 99 -1.60 -15.38 -0.66
CA ASN A 99 -1.92 -16.16 -1.85
C ASN A 99 -0.63 -16.67 -2.48
N GLU A 100 -0.73 -17.29 -3.67
CA GLU A 100 0.43 -17.82 -4.40
C GLU A 100 1.57 -16.82 -4.60
N ARG A 101 1.27 -15.51 -4.67
CA ARG A 101 2.24 -14.48 -5.05
C ARG A 101 2.62 -13.52 -3.93
N TYR A 102 1.71 -13.30 -2.97
CA TYR A 102 1.83 -12.23 -1.99
C TYR A 102 1.43 -12.70 -0.59
N ILE A 103 2.06 -12.11 0.40
CA ILE A 103 1.66 -12.18 1.80
C ILE A 103 1.26 -10.75 2.21
N TRP A 104 0.23 -10.64 3.04
CA TRP A 104 -0.32 -9.37 3.52
C TRP A 104 -0.14 -9.27 5.04
N PRO A 105 1.04 -8.85 5.55
CA PRO A 105 1.31 -8.83 6.98
C PRO A 105 0.44 -7.80 7.70
N VAL A 106 -0.07 -8.14 8.88
CA VAL A 106 -0.78 -7.18 9.75
C VAL A 106 0.23 -6.20 10.32
N GLY A 107 -0.10 -4.90 10.29
CA GLY A 107 0.81 -3.81 10.69
C GLY A 107 1.77 -3.36 9.60
N TYR A 108 1.78 -4.01 8.43
CA TYR A 108 2.53 -3.54 7.26
C TYR A 108 2.16 -2.09 6.96
N THR A 109 3.14 -1.21 6.77
CA THR A 109 2.92 0.22 6.57
C THR A 109 3.93 0.80 5.58
N VAL A 110 3.42 1.51 4.57
CA VAL A 110 4.22 2.20 3.54
C VAL A 110 3.70 3.61 3.27
N GLN A 111 4.57 4.44 2.72
CA GLN A 111 4.23 5.74 2.18
C GLN A 111 4.61 5.86 0.72
N ARG A 112 3.81 6.59 -0.04
CA ARG A 112 4.14 7.00 -1.41
C ARG A 112 3.55 8.35 -1.75
N GLU A 113 4.24 9.08 -2.61
CA GLU A 113 3.70 10.29 -3.19
C GLU A 113 2.77 9.97 -4.37
N TYR A 114 1.63 10.65 -4.43
CA TYR A 114 0.70 10.60 -5.54
C TYR A 114 -0.14 11.87 -5.64
N TYR A 115 -0.95 12.01 -6.69
CA TYR A 115 -1.84 13.16 -6.83
C TYR A 115 -2.88 13.23 -5.72
N SER A 116 -3.17 14.45 -5.26
CA SER A 116 -4.23 14.72 -4.30
C SER A 116 -5.61 14.36 -4.89
N MET A 117 -6.52 13.91 -4.02
CA MET A 117 -7.95 13.75 -4.36
C MET A 117 -8.74 15.06 -4.27
N ARG A 118 -8.11 16.16 -3.83
CA ARG A 118 -8.74 17.46 -3.56
C ARG A 118 -8.18 18.59 -4.42
N ASP A 119 -6.91 18.50 -4.81
CA ASP A 119 -6.22 19.50 -5.61
C ASP A 119 -5.56 18.86 -6.84
N PRO A 120 -6.04 19.16 -8.07
CA PRO A 120 -5.55 18.52 -9.30
C PRO A 120 -4.08 18.85 -9.62
N ASN A 121 -3.52 19.89 -9.00
CA ASN A 121 -2.17 20.41 -9.26
C ASN A 121 -1.15 19.99 -8.19
N ARG A 122 -1.59 19.32 -7.13
CA ARG A 122 -0.75 18.98 -5.98
C ARG A 122 -0.52 17.48 -5.86
N GLN A 123 0.69 17.12 -5.43
CA GLN A 123 1.00 15.78 -4.94
C GLN A 123 1.07 15.75 -3.42
N VAL A 124 0.56 14.67 -2.86
CA VAL A 124 0.44 14.43 -1.42
C VAL A 124 1.00 13.06 -1.07
N ILE A 125 1.40 12.90 0.18
CA ILE A 125 1.81 11.60 0.68
C ILE A 125 0.56 10.79 1.02
N TYR A 126 0.50 9.57 0.51
CA TYR A 126 -0.46 8.55 0.94
C TYR A 126 0.23 7.58 1.87
N THR A 127 -0.31 7.41 3.07
CA THR A 127 0.07 6.35 4.00
C THR A 127 -0.86 5.17 3.80
N CYS A 128 -0.30 3.99 3.57
CA CYS A 128 -1.04 2.76 3.37
C CYS A 128 -0.67 1.76 4.45
N TRP A 129 -1.64 1.08 5.04
CA TRP A 129 -1.37 0.04 6.03
C TRP A 129 -2.38 -1.10 5.99
N ILE A 130 -2.04 -2.19 6.68
CA ILE A 130 -2.89 -3.37 6.83
C ILE A 130 -3.24 -3.55 8.31
N THR A 131 -4.53 -3.77 8.60
CA THR A 131 -4.99 -4.22 9.91
C THR A 131 -5.57 -5.63 9.84
N ASP A 132 -5.60 -6.31 10.97
CA ASP A 132 -6.35 -7.55 11.13
C ASP A 132 -7.85 -7.25 11.03
N GLY A 133 -8.54 -7.88 10.08
CA GLY A 133 -9.98 -7.76 9.88
C GLY A 133 -10.77 -8.99 10.34
N GLY A 134 -10.17 -9.87 11.13
CA GLY A 134 -10.73 -11.18 11.46
C GLY A 134 -10.44 -12.18 10.33
N GLU A 135 -11.45 -12.60 9.58
CA GLU A 135 -11.28 -13.62 8.54
C GLU A 135 -10.33 -13.21 7.40
N ALA A 136 -10.18 -11.91 7.14
CA ALA A 136 -9.35 -11.37 6.06
C ALA A 136 -8.69 -10.03 6.42
N PRO A 137 -7.57 -9.65 5.77
CA PRO A 137 -6.94 -8.35 6.00
C PRO A 137 -7.81 -7.18 5.55
N LEU A 138 -7.68 -6.05 6.25
CA LEU A 138 -8.23 -4.76 5.80
C LEU A 138 -7.11 -3.85 5.32
N PHE A 139 -7.29 -3.28 4.13
CA PHE A 139 -6.33 -2.39 3.48
C PHE A 139 -6.80 -0.94 3.64
N HIS A 140 -5.91 -0.12 4.18
CA HIS A 140 -6.17 1.29 4.45
C HIS A 140 -5.29 2.16 3.58
N VAL A 141 -5.85 3.28 3.10
CA VAL A 141 -5.13 4.32 2.37
C VAL A 141 -5.62 5.68 2.84
N GLU A 142 -4.71 6.50 3.36
CA GLU A 142 -5.00 7.85 3.86
C GLU A 142 -4.10 8.88 3.20
N ALA A 143 -4.68 9.99 2.75
CA ALA A 143 -3.95 11.10 2.15
C ALA A 143 -3.56 12.14 3.21
N GLU A 144 -2.34 12.66 3.13
CA GLU A 144 -1.81 13.71 4.02
C GLU A 144 -2.71 14.96 4.08
N ASP A 145 -3.39 15.31 2.99
CA ASP A 145 -4.25 16.49 2.88
C ASP A 145 -5.72 16.21 3.23
N THR A 146 -6.03 14.96 3.58
CA THR A 146 -7.35 14.54 4.06
C THR A 146 -7.17 13.62 5.29
N PRO A 147 -6.55 14.14 6.37
CA PRO A 147 -6.29 13.35 7.56
C PRO A 147 -7.60 12.89 8.21
N GLU A 148 -7.53 11.75 8.90
CA GLU A 148 -8.64 11.12 9.63
C GLU A 148 -9.77 10.59 8.75
N SER A 149 -9.54 10.47 7.43
CA SER A 149 -10.51 9.94 6.49
C SER A 149 -9.89 8.80 5.65
N PRO A 150 -9.45 7.71 6.29
CA PRO A 150 -8.87 6.59 5.55
C PRO A 150 -9.92 5.94 4.65
N ILE A 151 -9.52 5.63 3.42
CA ILE A 151 -10.23 4.71 2.56
C ILE A 151 -9.88 3.31 3.04
N VAL A 152 -10.90 2.53 3.42
CA VAL A 152 -10.75 1.15 3.88
C VAL A 152 -11.42 0.20 2.89
N ALA A 153 -10.72 -0.86 2.49
CA ALA A 153 -11.25 -1.86 1.56
C ALA A 153 -10.73 -3.27 1.89
N PRO A 154 -11.44 -4.34 1.48
CA PRO A 154 -11.00 -5.72 1.65
C PRO A 154 -9.84 -6.11 0.73
N THR A 155 -9.48 -5.26 -0.25
CA THR A 155 -8.34 -5.51 -1.15
C THR A 155 -7.53 -4.25 -1.38
N ALA A 156 -6.22 -4.40 -1.55
CA ALA A 156 -5.31 -3.32 -1.93
C ALA A 156 -5.77 -2.59 -3.21
N THR A 157 -6.27 -3.35 -4.20
CA THR A 157 -6.80 -2.79 -5.44
C THR A 157 -8.07 -1.98 -5.20
N GLY A 158 -8.98 -2.45 -4.35
CA GLY A 158 -10.19 -1.72 -3.99
C GLY A 158 -9.89 -0.36 -3.34
N ALA A 159 -8.96 -0.34 -2.38
CA ALA A 159 -8.56 0.90 -1.72
C ALA A 159 -7.99 1.92 -2.71
N TRP A 160 -7.03 1.52 -3.56
CA TRP A 160 -6.43 2.41 -4.55
C TRP A 160 -7.36 2.79 -5.69
N THR A 161 -8.30 1.92 -6.08
CA THR A 161 -9.29 2.25 -7.11
C THR A 161 -10.13 3.45 -6.69
N THR A 162 -10.48 3.57 -5.40
CA THR A 162 -11.19 4.74 -4.87
C THR A 162 -10.36 6.02 -5.01
N VAL A 163 -9.08 5.97 -4.68
CA VAL A 163 -8.15 7.10 -4.87
C VAL A 163 -8.04 7.49 -6.35
N LEU A 164 -7.82 6.52 -7.24
CA LEU A 164 -7.66 6.78 -8.66
C LEU A 164 -8.91 7.38 -9.29
N ARG A 165 -10.10 6.92 -8.90
CA ARG A 165 -11.37 7.51 -9.37
C ARG A 165 -11.49 8.98 -8.95
N ALA A 166 -11.20 9.30 -7.70
CA ALA A 166 -11.24 10.68 -7.21
C ALA A 166 -10.22 11.58 -7.91
N VAL A 167 -8.97 11.11 -8.04
CA VAL A 167 -7.89 11.82 -8.76
C VAL A 167 -8.25 12.06 -10.23
N ASN A 168 -8.75 11.04 -10.93
CA ASN A 168 -9.11 11.17 -12.35
C ASN A 168 -10.29 12.12 -12.55
N LYS A 169 -11.27 12.09 -11.63
CA LYS A 169 -12.44 12.99 -11.65
C LYS A 169 -12.01 14.46 -11.56
N ILE A 170 -11.18 14.82 -10.58
CA ILE A 170 -10.78 16.24 -10.42
C ILE A 170 -9.81 16.71 -11.51
N ARG A 171 -9.06 15.79 -12.13
CA ARG A 171 -8.09 16.07 -13.20
C ARG A 171 -8.69 15.93 -14.61
N GLN A 172 -9.99 15.69 -14.72
CA GLN A 172 -10.73 15.56 -15.99
C GLN A 172 -10.06 14.56 -16.97
N ARG A 173 -9.65 13.40 -16.44
CA ARG A 173 -9.05 12.31 -17.23
C ARG A 173 -10.14 11.32 -17.61
N GLU A 174 -10.32 11.09 -18.91
CA GLU A 174 -11.35 10.16 -19.42
C GLU A 174 -10.95 8.68 -19.32
N HIS A 175 -9.66 8.36 -19.13
CA HIS A 175 -9.19 6.98 -19.11
C HIS A 175 -8.91 6.50 -17.69
N SER A 176 -9.51 5.37 -17.34
CA SER A 176 -9.21 4.65 -16.10
C SER A 176 -7.84 4.00 -16.22
N ASN A 177 -6.88 4.47 -15.43
CA ASN A 177 -5.66 3.70 -15.18
C ASN A 177 -6.09 2.42 -14.44
N SER A 178 -5.83 1.24 -15.01
CA SER A 178 -6.00 -0.01 -14.26
C SER A 178 -5.17 0.07 -12.97
N ALA A 179 -5.83 -0.10 -11.82
CA ALA A 179 -5.18 -0.05 -10.53
C ALA A 179 -4.48 -1.39 -10.26
N SER A 180 -3.16 -1.42 -10.25
CA SER A 180 -2.43 -2.55 -9.67
C SER A 180 -2.21 -2.30 -8.18
N GLY A 181 -3.22 -2.60 -7.36
CA GLY A 181 -3.15 -2.47 -5.90
C GLY A 181 -1.85 -3.03 -5.28
N PRO A 182 -1.37 -4.22 -5.70
CA PRO A 182 -0.09 -4.76 -5.26
C PRO A 182 1.14 -3.91 -5.63
N ASP A 183 1.11 -3.14 -6.72
CA ASP A 183 2.20 -2.21 -7.05
C ASP A 183 2.13 -0.96 -6.18
N TYR A 184 0.92 -0.46 -5.93
CA TYR A 184 0.68 0.73 -5.12
C TYR A 184 1.02 0.51 -3.64
N PHE A 185 0.71 -0.68 -3.09
CA PHE A 185 1.15 -1.06 -1.75
C PHE A 185 2.59 -1.60 -1.70
N GLY A 186 3.17 -1.97 -2.86
CA GLY A 186 4.56 -2.42 -2.93
C GLY A 186 4.80 -3.92 -2.89
N PHE A 187 3.76 -4.76 -2.71
CA PHE A 187 3.89 -6.23 -2.69
C PHE A 187 4.50 -6.79 -3.98
N SER A 188 4.30 -6.12 -5.12
CA SER A 188 4.96 -6.47 -6.38
C SER A 188 6.42 -6.05 -6.48
N HIS A 189 6.94 -5.19 -5.60
CA HIS A 189 8.32 -4.73 -5.67
C HIS A 189 9.26 -5.85 -5.17
N PRO A 190 10.27 -6.31 -5.94
CA PRO A 190 11.13 -7.44 -5.57
C PRO A 190 11.75 -7.33 -4.18
N THR A 191 12.31 -6.16 -3.85
CA THR A 191 12.92 -5.93 -2.54
C THR A 191 11.91 -6.04 -1.40
N ILE A 192 10.71 -5.46 -1.54
CA ILE A 192 9.68 -5.51 -0.50
C ILE A 192 9.15 -6.93 -0.36
N ALA A 193 8.92 -7.63 -1.47
CA ALA A 193 8.53 -9.03 -1.47
C ALA A 193 9.56 -9.91 -0.75
N LYS A 194 10.86 -9.68 -0.97
CA LYS A 194 11.93 -10.36 -0.22
C LYS A 194 11.86 -10.01 1.27
N MET A 195 11.75 -8.72 1.61
CA MET A 195 11.68 -8.27 3.00
C MET A 195 10.51 -8.92 3.75
N ILE A 196 9.35 -9.04 3.10
CA ILE A 196 8.18 -9.76 3.65
C ILE A 196 8.47 -11.26 3.74
N GLN A 197 9.07 -11.88 2.71
CA GLN A 197 9.36 -13.31 2.70
C GLN A 197 10.30 -13.74 3.82
N ASP A 198 11.21 -12.84 4.22
CA ASP A 198 12.16 -13.07 5.30
C ASP A 198 11.52 -12.96 6.71
N LEU A 199 10.25 -12.52 6.81
CA LEU A 199 9.56 -12.44 8.09
C LEU A 199 9.30 -13.84 8.67
N PRO A 200 9.41 -14.00 10.01
CA PRO A 200 9.03 -15.23 10.69
C PRO A 200 7.59 -15.65 10.36
N GLY A 201 7.37 -16.95 10.13
CA GLY A 201 6.07 -17.52 9.82
C GLY A 201 5.71 -17.56 8.33
N THR A 202 6.50 -16.94 7.45
CA THR A 202 6.30 -17.03 6.00
C THR A 202 6.34 -18.47 5.49
N ASP A 203 7.21 -19.30 6.06
CA ASP A 203 7.35 -20.72 5.74
C ASP A 203 6.08 -21.53 6.03
N LYS A 204 5.17 -21.00 6.85
CA LYS A 204 3.88 -21.62 7.21
C LYS A 204 2.72 -21.17 6.31
N CYS A 205 2.92 -20.18 5.45
CA CYS A 205 1.92 -19.69 4.51
C CYS A 205 1.68 -20.73 3.40
N ARG A 206 0.72 -21.64 3.61
CA ARG A 206 0.48 -22.83 2.77
C ARG A 206 0.24 -22.53 1.29
N MET A 207 -0.37 -21.39 0.96
CA MET A 207 -0.60 -21.02 -0.43
C MET A 207 0.58 -20.28 -1.07
N TYR A 208 1.50 -19.71 -0.29
CA TYR A 208 2.54 -18.83 -0.79
C TYR A 208 3.66 -19.61 -1.49
N ILE A 209 3.99 -19.20 -2.72
CA ILE A 209 5.10 -19.78 -3.46
C ILE A 209 6.37 -19.02 -3.09
N THR A 210 7.32 -19.69 -2.44
CA THR A 210 8.64 -19.11 -2.14
C THR A 210 9.31 -18.62 -3.42
N GLN A 211 9.75 -17.36 -3.41
CA GLN A 211 10.38 -16.71 -4.55
C GLN A 211 11.90 -16.67 -4.38
N HIS A 212 12.62 -16.75 -5.50
CA HIS A 212 14.07 -16.69 -5.51
C HIS A 212 14.58 -15.27 -5.80
N PHE A 213 15.36 -14.71 -4.88
CA PHE A 213 15.88 -13.34 -4.96
C PHE A 213 17.41 -13.31 -5.05
N VAL A 214 17.94 -12.39 -5.86
CA VAL A 214 19.39 -12.17 -6.00
C VAL A 214 19.71 -10.70 -5.84
N SER A 215 20.71 -10.38 -5.02
CA SER A 215 21.16 -8.99 -4.81
C SER A 215 21.68 -8.36 -6.11
N MET A 216 21.28 -7.11 -6.36
CA MET A 216 21.76 -6.32 -7.47
C MET A 216 23.27 -6.06 -7.37
N LYS A 217 23.96 -6.02 -8.52
CA LYS A 217 25.35 -5.56 -8.62
C LYS A 217 25.47 -4.10 -8.14
N ASP A 218 26.56 -3.77 -7.45
CA ASP A 218 26.83 -2.43 -6.86
C ASP A 218 26.58 -1.26 -7.82
N ARG A 219 26.97 -1.40 -9.08
CA ARG A 219 26.76 -0.37 -10.11
C ARG A 219 25.27 -0.01 -10.26
N HIS A 220 24.37 -1.00 -10.17
CA HIS A 220 22.93 -0.78 -10.27
C HIS A 220 22.40 -0.18 -8.96
N VAL A 221 22.90 -0.63 -7.81
CA VAL A 221 22.54 -0.07 -6.50
C VAL A 221 22.86 1.42 -6.44
N ARG A 222 24.06 1.83 -6.86
CA ARG A 222 24.44 3.26 -6.96
C ARG A 222 23.49 4.04 -7.87
N GLY A 223 23.06 3.44 -8.98
CA GLY A 223 22.08 4.04 -9.89
C GLY A 223 20.69 4.22 -9.27
N VAL A 224 20.25 3.29 -8.44
CA VAL A 224 18.98 3.37 -7.69
C VAL A 224 19.04 4.47 -6.64
N ILE A 225 20.12 4.52 -5.85
CA ILE A 225 20.34 5.53 -4.81
C ILE A 225 20.42 6.93 -5.44
N LYS A 226 21.17 7.10 -6.53
CA LYS A 226 21.28 8.39 -7.25
C LYS A 226 19.92 8.92 -7.72
N LYS A 227 18.94 8.04 -7.97
CA LYS A 227 17.56 8.40 -8.35
C LYS A 227 16.62 8.63 -7.16
N GLY A 228 17.12 8.59 -5.92
CA GLY A 228 16.31 8.69 -4.71
C GLY A 228 15.37 7.49 -4.51
N ARG A 229 15.70 6.33 -5.09
CA ARG A 229 14.86 5.12 -5.07
C ARG A 229 15.38 4.02 -4.13
N GLY A 230 16.40 4.31 -3.34
CA GLY A 230 17.05 3.37 -2.45
C GLY A 230 17.74 4.10 -1.30
N GLY A 231 17.93 3.41 -0.17
CA GLY A 231 18.59 3.96 1.01
C GLY A 231 17.64 4.70 1.94
N ARG A 232 18.13 5.75 2.60
CA ARG A 232 17.33 6.53 3.56
C ARG A 232 16.26 7.37 2.85
N PRO A 233 15.00 7.36 3.31
CA PRO A 233 13.95 8.23 2.78
C PRO A 233 14.26 9.71 2.96
N SER A 234 13.57 10.57 2.20
CA SER A 234 13.62 12.02 2.39
C SER A 234 13.05 12.41 3.75
N VAL A 235 13.76 13.27 4.50
CA VAL A 235 13.31 13.82 5.78
C VAL A 235 11.98 14.58 5.63
N GLU A 236 11.80 15.29 4.51
CA GLU A 236 10.57 16.00 4.21
C GLU A 236 9.40 15.02 4.03
N MET A 237 9.62 13.91 3.30
CA MET A 237 8.62 12.87 3.10
C MET A 237 8.22 12.24 4.44
N LEU A 238 9.19 11.90 5.28
CA LEU A 238 8.94 11.34 6.61
C LEU A 238 8.15 12.32 7.49
N SER A 239 8.52 13.61 7.49
CA SER A 239 7.84 14.64 8.28
C SER A 239 6.40 14.88 7.83
N ARG A 240 6.15 14.85 6.52
CA ARG A 240 4.82 14.93 5.91
C ARG A 240 3.97 13.72 6.28
N GLY A 241 4.56 12.53 6.19
CA GLY A 241 3.94 11.27 6.56
C GLY A 241 3.62 11.13 8.05
N GLN A 242 4.51 11.58 8.93
CA GLN A 242 4.36 11.47 10.39
C GLN A 242 3.21 12.35 10.92
N ARG A 243 2.99 13.54 10.31
CA ARG A 243 1.83 14.38 10.63
C ARG A 243 0.50 13.67 10.34
N ALA A 244 0.41 12.94 9.23
CA ALA A 244 -0.78 12.17 8.89
C ALA A 244 -1.02 11.02 9.90
N LEU A 245 0.04 10.29 10.28
CA LEU A 245 -0.05 9.18 11.24
C LEU A 245 -0.40 9.65 12.67
N MET A 246 0.09 10.81 13.11
CA MET A 246 -0.26 11.37 14.41
C MET A 246 -1.71 11.87 14.48
N ALA A 247 -2.23 12.43 13.39
CA ALA A 247 -3.64 12.86 13.33
C ALA A 247 -4.60 11.68 13.50
N SER A 248 -4.34 10.54 12.85
CA SER A 248 -5.19 9.34 12.96
C SER A 248 -5.14 8.65 14.33
N THR A 249 -4.03 8.74 15.05
CA THR A 249 -3.86 8.10 16.38
C THR A 249 -4.58 8.87 17.50
N SER A 250 -4.62 10.20 17.42
CA SER A 250 -5.02 11.09 18.51
C SER A 250 -6.50 11.00 18.90
N LYS A 251 -7.41 10.57 18.01
CA LYS A 251 -8.85 10.42 18.33
C LYS A 251 -9.24 9.06 18.88
N SER A 252 -8.41 8.02 18.68
CA SER A 252 -8.69 6.72 19.28
C SER A 252 -8.51 6.68 20.80
N ALA A 253 -7.81 7.68 21.36
CA ALA A 253 -7.62 7.85 22.79
C ALA A 253 -8.78 8.58 23.49
N TRP A 254 -9.76 9.14 22.76
CA TRP A 254 -10.83 9.99 23.33
C TRP A 254 -12.25 9.40 23.22
N SER A 255 -12.38 8.08 23.06
CA SER A 255 -13.68 7.39 23.10
C SER A 255 -13.84 6.42 24.28
N HIS A 256 -13.20 6.72 25.40
CA HIS A 256 -13.57 6.20 26.72
C HIS A 256 -13.76 7.39 27.67
N THR A 257 -14.92 8.02 27.62
CA THR A 257 -15.46 8.69 28.81
C THR A 257 -16.53 7.78 29.39
N ASP A 258 -16.13 7.19 30.49
CA ASP A 258 -16.84 6.33 31.41
C ASP A 258 -18.10 7.05 31.93
N ALA A 259 -19.27 6.61 31.50
CA ALA A 259 -20.53 6.93 32.16
C ALA A 259 -20.78 5.84 33.21
N GLY A 260 -20.28 6.10 34.42
CA GLY A 260 -20.43 5.21 35.55
C GLY A 260 -21.90 4.91 35.86
N HIS A 261 -22.21 3.62 35.98
CA HIS A 261 -23.27 3.12 36.85
C HIS A 261 -22.72 1.88 37.58
N ASP A 262 -22.72 2.03 38.89
CA ASP A 262 -22.37 1.06 39.92
C ASP A 262 -23.42 -0.06 40.00
N HIS A 263 -22.98 -1.32 39.98
CA HIS A 263 -23.34 -2.36 40.95
C HIS A 263 -22.58 -3.66 40.66
N GLY A 264 -21.94 -4.19 41.70
CA GLY A 264 -20.99 -5.29 41.66
C GLY A 264 -21.57 -6.68 41.41
N ASP A 265 -20.71 -7.57 40.91
CA ASP A 265 -20.30 -8.81 41.60
C ASP A 265 -19.21 -9.52 40.78
N ALA A 266 -18.28 -10.16 41.50
CA ALA A 266 -17.02 -10.71 41.01
C ALA A 266 -17.15 -12.09 40.34
N VAL A 267 -16.30 -12.40 39.32
CA VAL A 267 -15.45 -13.61 39.14
C VAL A 267 -14.43 -13.34 38.01
N PRO A 268 -13.14 -13.74 38.11
CA PRO A 268 -12.11 -13.42 37.10
C PRO A 268 -12.01 -14.49 35.99
N SER A 269 -11.92 -14.06 34.74
CA SER A 269 -11.45 -14.89 33.62
C SER A 269 -10.55 -14.07 32.71
N THR A 270 -9.26 -14.39 32.77
CA THR A 270 -8.18 -13.76 32.01
C THR A 270 -8.18 -14.21 30.55
N ALA A 271 -8.50 -13.28 29.65
CA ALA A 271 -7.95 -13.22 28.29
C ALA A 271 -8.20 -11.82 27.73
N SER A 272 -7.45 -10.83 28.22
CA SER A 272 -7.43 -9.51 27.60
C SER A 272 -6.64 -9.60 26.28
N TYR A 273 -7.37 -9.69 25.17
CA TYR A 273 -6.81 -9.46 23.84
C TYR A 273 -6.41 -8.00 23.74
N SER A 274 -5.12 -7.73 23.99
CA SER A 274 -4.51 -6.43 23.74
C SER A 274 -4.50 -6.20 22.22
N SER A 275 -5.40 -5.35 21.73
CA SER A 275 -5.22 -4.68 20.45
C SER A 275 -3.99 -3.79 20.60
N GLU A 276 -2.80 -4.34 20.31
CA GLU A 276 -1.57 -3.56 20.19
C GLU A 276 -1.70 -2.66 18.96
N ARG A 277 -2.35 -1.51 19.16
CA ARG A 277 -2.28 -0.39 18.24
C ARG A 277 -0.83 0.11 18.27
N ILE A 278 -0.27 0.28 17.08
CA ILE A 278 1.10 0.76 16.84
C ILE A 278 1.37 1.98 17.71
N SER A 279 2.17 1.80 18.77
CA SER A 279 2.64 2.92 19.57
C SER A 279 3.65 3.72 18.76
N VAL A 280 3.42 5.03 18.65
CA VAL A 280 4.30 6.04 18.02
C VAL A 280 5.76 5.98 18.52
N ALA A 281 6.00 5.34 19.68
CA ALA A 281 7.30 5.20 20.32
C ALA A 281 8.39 4.52 19.47
N THR A 282 8.04 3.70 18.46
CA THR A 282 9.04 3.00 17.65
C THR A 282 9.70 3.88 16.57
N LEU A 283 9.18 5.09 16.30
CA LEU A 283 9.69 5.98 15.24
C LEU A 283 10.67 7.07 15.72
N THR A 284 10.82 7.28 17.03
CA THR A 284 11.63 8.41 17.58
C THR A 284 13.08 8.05 17.92
N GLY A 285 13.45 6.78 17.89
CA GLY A 285 14.77 6.33 18.35
C GLY A 285 15.86 6.43 17.28
N SER A 286 16.22 7.63 16.79
CA SER A 286 17.54 7.92 16.15
C SER A 286 17.78 9.38 15.67
N ILE A 287 16.90 10.36 15.98
CA ILE A 287 17.10 11.76 15.48
C ILE A 287 17.87 12.65 16.48
N SER A 288 18.60 12.08 17.44
CA SER A 288 19.45 12.88 18.35
C SER A 288 20.92 12.46 18.29
N SER A 289 21.75 13.47 17.99
CA SER A 289 23.17 13.62 18.33
C SER A 289 24.19 13.25 17.25
N SER A 290 24.50 14.22 16.39
CA SER A 290 25.87 14.52 15.94
C SER A 290 25.93 15.95 15.39
N ASN A 291 25.86 16.92 16.31
CA ASN A 291 26.24 18.31 16.01
C ASN A 291 27.54 18.59 16.75
N ASN A 292 28.68 18.16 16.18
CA ASN A 292 29.99 18.61 16.65
C ASN A 292 30.46 19.74 15.75
N ASN A 293 30.21 20.94 16.24
CA ASN A 293 30.86 22.16 15.83
C ASN A 293 32.32 22.12 16.31
N SER A 294 33.29 22.09 15.39
CA SER A 294 34.67 22.46 15.69
C SER A 294 35.12 23.53 14.70
N SER A 295 34.72 24.76 15.00
CA SER A 295 35.38 25.96 14.51
C SER A 295 36.68 26.16 15.31
N SER A 296 37.84 26.02 14.66
CA SER A 296 39.09 26.62 15.12
C SER A 296 39.84 27.22 13.94
N ARG A 297 39.69 28.54 13.79
CA ARG A 297 40.65 29.41 13.11
C ARG A 297 41.85 29.64 14.01
N ARG A 298 43.06 29.55 13.46
CA ARG A 298 44.27 30.37 13.73
C ARG A 298 45.29 29.99 12.65
N SER A 299 45.64 30.86 11.72
CA SER A 299 46.52 32.04 11.82
C SER A 299 47.91 31.70 11.30
N LEU A 300 48.34 32.49 10.32
CA LEU A 300 49.69 32.64 9.79
C LEU A 300 50.76 32.81 10.87
N GLY A 301 51.98 32.36 10.55
CA GLY A 301 53.22 32.71 11.25
C GLY A 301 54.44 32.05 10.60
N HIS A 302 55.41 32.89 10.21
CA HIS A 302 56.81 32.61 9.83
C HIS A 302 57.46 31.45 10.64
N GLN A 303 58.42 30.66 10.15
CA GLN A 303 59.58 30.89 9.28
C GLN A 303 59.85 29.66 8.42
#